data_AF-A0A7D9JE73-F1
#
_entry.id   AF-A0A7D9JE73-F1
#
_cell.length_a   1.000
_cell.length_b   1.000
_cell.length_c   1.000
_cell.angle_alpha   90.00
_cell.angle_beta   90.00
_cell.angle_gamma   90.00
#
_symmetry.space_group_name_H-M   'P 1'
#
loop_
_entity.id
_entity.type
_entity.pdbx_description
1 polymer ?
#
loop_
_entity_poly.entity_id
_entity_poly.type
_entity_poly.pdbx_seq_one_letter_code
_entity_poly.pdbx_strand_id
1 'polypeptide(L)'
;MAESKSETKPDGTLSYKLEIYFAVYGPSDVTREVRSFIQHERLTVKAANSVFSDTWKGHRKTLVVVYRYGNSDLKQAIIKEGDTLQLTPPPTLVSAELGDK
;
A
#
# COMPACT_ATOMS: atom_id res chain seq x y z
N MET A 1 -9.56 -24.45 12.89
CA MET A 1 -8.23 -23.82 12.74
C MET A 1 -8.06 -23.48 11.27
N ALA A 2 -7.97 -22.20 10.90
CA ALA A 2 -7.78 -21.80 9.50
C ALA A 2 -6.27 -21.72 9.19
N GLU A 3 -5.82 -22.54 8.25
CA GLU A 3 -4.45 -22.55 7.74
C GLU A 3 -4.13 -21.25 7.00
N SER A 4 -3.05 -20.61 7.43
CA SER A 4 -2.45 -19.41 6.87
C SER A 4 -1.92 -19.68 5.47
N LYS A 5 -2.67 -19.33 4.43
CA LYS A 5 -2.22 -19.44 3.04
C LYS A 5 -1.27 -18.29 2.69
N SER A 6 0.02 -18.46 3.00
CA SER A 6 1.11 -17.72 2.36
C SER A 6 1.25 -18.24 0.93
N GLU A 7 1.03 -17.39 -0.06
CA GLU A 7 1.26 -17.73 -1.46
C GLU A 7 2.76 -17.61 -1.75
N THR A 8 3.45 -18.76 -1.71
CA THR A 8 4.85 -18.89 -2.07
C THR A 8 4.93 -19.02 -3.59
N LYS A 9 5.60 -18.07 -4.27
CA LYS A 9 5.98 -18.27 -5.68
C LYS A 9 6.90 -19.51 -5.77
N PRO A 10 6.95 -20.23 -6.91
CA PRO A 10 7.73 -21.47 -7.05
C PRO A 10 9.25 -21.34 -6.78
N ASP A 11 9.73 -20.12 -6.57
CA ASP A 11 11.12 -19.74 -6.25
C ASP A 11 11.39 -19.57 -4.73
N GLY A 12 10.41 -19.84 -3.85
CA GLY A 12 10.58 -19.63 -2.40
C GLY A 12 10.46 -18.17 -1.95
N THR A 13 10.22 -17.24 -2.88
CA THR A 13 9.93 -15.83 -2.57
C THR A 13 8.52 -15.67 -2.01
N LEU A 14 8.40 -15.13 -0.79
CA LEU A 14 7.13 -14.67 -0.23
C LEU A 14 6.61 -13.48 -1.05
N SER A 15 5.48 -13.63 -1.75
CA SER A 15 4.84 -12.49 -2.41
C SER A 15 4.01 -11.71 -1.40
N TYR A 16 4.50 -10.53 -1.02
CA TYR A 16 3.73 -9.58 -0.21
C TYR A 16 2.75 -8.81 -1.10
N LYS A 17 1.52 -9.32 -1.20
CA LYS A 17 0.45 -8.62 -1.92
C LYS A 17 0.04 -7.35 -1.18
N LEU A 18 0.00 -6.20 -1.85
CA LEU A 18 -0.49 -4.94 -1.30
C LEU A 18 -2.02 -4.88 -1.38
N GLU A 19 -2.66 -4.80 -0.23
CA GLU A 19 -4.11 -4.67 -0.12
C GLU A 19 -4.47 -3.32 0.50
N ILE A 20 -5.18 -2.49 -0.26
CA ILE A 20 -5.69 -1.20 0.21
C ILE A 20 -7.13 -1.41 0.69
N TYR A 21 -7.40 -1.15 1.97
CA TYR A 21 -8.74 -1.28 2.54
C TYR A 21 -9.54 -0.01 2.36
N PHE A 22 -8.90 1.14 2.61
CA PHE A 22 -9.55 2.44 2.61
C PHE A 22 -8.56 3.53 2.22
N ALA A 23 -8.99 4.48 1.41
CA ALA A 23 -8.23 5.71 1.17
C ALA A 23 -9.17 6.92 1.05
N VAL A 24 -8.80 8.01 1.71
CA VAL A 24 -9.53 9.29 1.63
C VAL A 24 -8.57 10.43 1.34
N TYR A 25 -9.01 11.35 0.50
CA TYR A 25 -8.31 12.60 0.23
C TYR A 25 -9.21 13.78 0.64
N GLY A 26 -8.90 14.37 1.79
CA GLY A 26 -9.84 15.28 2.46
C GLY A 26 -11.16 14.55 2.76
N PRO A 27 -12.32 15.08 2.34
CA PRO A 27 -13.62 14.43 2.55
C PRO A 27 -13.97 13.38 1.48
N SER A 28 -13.17 13.24 0.43
CA SER A 28 -13.48 12.33 -0.69
C SER A 28 -12.96 10.93 -0.44
N ASP A 29 -13.80 9.91 -0.67
CA ASP A 29 -13.34 8.53 -0.82
C ASP A 29 -12.60 8.41 -2.17
N VAL A 30 -11.36 7.93 -2.10
CA VAL A 30 -10.48 7.72 -3.26
C VAL A 30 -9.91 6.30 -3.27
N THR A 31 -10.58 5.38 -2.55
CA THR A 31 -10.12 3.99 -2.37
C THR A 31 -9.95 3.29 -3.71
N ARG A 32 -10.87 3.51 -4.66
CA ARG A 32 -10.84 2.86 -5.98
C ARG A 32 -9.68 3.38 -6.83
N GLU A 33 -9.47 4.68 -6.82
CA GLU A 33 -8.40 5.37 -7.52
C GLU A 33 -7.04 4.92 -6.98
N VAL A 34 -6.86 4.92 -5.65
CA VAL A 34 -5.63 4.44 -5.00
C VAL A 34 -5.35 2.98 -5.37
N ARG A 35 -6.36 2.12 -5.39
CA ARG A 35 -6.20 0.72 -5.84
C ARG A 35 -5.77 0.62 -7.30
N SER A 36 -6.23 1.52 -8.17
CA SER A 36 -5.86 1.53 -9.59
C SER A 36 -4.40 1.94 -9.85
N PHE A 37 -3.78 2.64 -8.91
CA PHE A 37 -2.37 3.04 -9.00
C PHE A 37 -1.38 1.99 -8.51
N ILE A 38 -1.86 0.85 -7.99
CA ILE A 38 -0.98 -0.23 -7.54
C ILE A 38 -0.33 -0.88 -8.76
N GLN A 39 0.99 -0.91 -8.79
CA GLN A 39 1.77 -1.57 -9.83
C GLN A 39 2.87 -2.41 -9.18
N HIS A 40 2.94 -3.69 -9.54
CA HIS A 40 3.95 -4.63 -9.00
C HIS A 40 4.00 -4.64 -7.46
N GLU A 41 2.83 -4.67 -6.81
CA GLU A 41 2.69 -4.62 -5.34
C GLU A 41 3.31 -3.39 -4.67
N ARG A 42 3.47 -2.31 -5.44
CA ARG A 42 3.94 -1.00 -4.96
C ARG A 42 2.89 0.05 -5.28
N LEU A 43 2.80 1.05 -4.42
CA LEU A 43 1.97 2.22 -4.64
C LEU A 43 2.86 3.46 -4.56
N THR A 44 2.91 4.23 -5.65
CA THR A 44 3.52 5.55 -5.67
C THR A 44 2.48 6.53 -6.15
N VAL A 45 1.98 7.37 -5.24
CA VAL A 45 0.93 8.33 -5.57
C VAL A 45 1.19 9.67 -4.90
N LYS A 46 1.04 10.74 -5.69
CA LYS A 46 1.14 12.11 -5.18
C LYS A 46 -0.23 12.53 -4.64
N ALA A 47 -0.27 13.04 -3.41
CA ALA A 47 -1.47 13.63 -2.83
C ALA A 47 -1.76 14.99 -3.48
N ALA A 48 -2.35 14.98 -4.67
CA ALA A 48 -2.61 16.18 -5.45
C ALA A 48 -4.01 16.19 -6.06
N ASN A 49 -4.57 17.39 -6.20
CA ASN A 49 -5.86 17.67 -6.83
C ASN A 49 -5.97 17.16 -8.27
N SER A 50 -4.84 17.13 -9.00
CA SER A 50 -4.79 16.59 -10.36
C SER A 50 -4.92 15.07 -10.41
N VAL A 51 -4.71 14.37 -9.30
CA VAL A 51 -4.75 12.89 -9.20
C VAL A 51 -6.11 12.42 -8.67
N PHE A 52 -6.62 13.06 -7.62
CA PHE A 52 -7.80 12.62 -6.87
C PHE A 52 -9.04 13.49 -7.05
N SER A 53 -8.95 14.53 -7.88
CA SER A 53 -9.94 15.62 -8.01
C SER A 53 -10.05 16.50 -6.76
N ASP A 54 -10.22 17.81 -6.97
CA ASP A 54 -10.40 18.76 -5.86
C ASP A 54 -11.88 18.86 -5.46
N THR A 55 -12.24 18.15 -4.41
CA THR A 55 -13.57 18.23 -3.80
C THR A 55 -13.67 19.30 -2.71
N TRP A 56 -12.54 19.89 -2.29
CA TRP A 56 -12.50 20.83 -1.17
C TRP A 56 -11.57 22.01 -1.45
N LYS A 57 -12.05 22.90 -2.33
CA LYS A 57 -11.32 24.09 -2.78
C LYS A 57 -11.06 25.06 -1.62
N GLY A 58 -9.83 25.58 -1.53
CA GLY A 58 -9.43 26.55 -0.50
C GLY A 58 -8.95 25.93 0.81
N HIS A 59 -8.99 24.60 0.95
CA HIS A 59 -8.51 23.89 2.13
C HIS A 59 -7.36 22.94 1.78
N ARG A 60 -6.36 22.88 2.68
CA ARG A 60 -5.28 21.89 2.57
C ARG A 60 -5.86 20.51 2.84
N LYS A 61 -5.69 19.61 1.88
CA LYS A 61 -6.15 18.22 1.98
C LYS A 61 -5.05 17.32 2.51
N THR A 62 -5.48 16.16 3.00
CA THR A 62 -4.59 15.11 3.51
C THR A 62 -5.04 13.80 2.89
N LEU A 63 -4.10 13.01 2.40
CA LEU A 63 -4.37 11.64 1.95
C LEU A 63 -4.13 10.69 3.12
N VAL A 64 -5.16 9.95 3.50
CA VAL A 64 -5.08 8.87 4.48
C VAL A 64 -5.30 7.57 3.74
N VAL A 65 -4.40 6.61 3.92
CA VAL A 65 -4.48 5.28 3.30
C VAL A 65 -4.30 4.22 4.38
N VAL A 66 -5.25 3.30 4.45
CA VAL A 66 -5.21 2.12 5.31
C VAL A 66 -4.96 0.91 4.44
N TYR A 67 -3.86 0.21 4.72
CA TYR A 67 -3.32 -0.83 3.86
C TYR A 67 -2.69 -1.97 4.65
N ARG A 68 -2.46 -3.09 3.96
CA ARG A 68 -1.81 -4.28 4.50
C ARG A 68 -0.92 -4.89 3.42
N TYR A 69 0.17 -5.52 3.84
CA TYR A 69 1.00 -6.37 2.98
C TYR A 69 0.82 -7.83 3.37
N GLY A 70 0.24 -8.63 2.47
CA GLY A 70 -0.01 -10.05 2.69
C GLY A 70 -0.68 -10.30 4.04
N ASN A 71 -0.05 -11.13 4.88
CA ASN A 71 -0.58 -11.46 6.19
C ASN A 71 -0.13 -10.56 7.35
N SER A 72 0.55 -9.45 7.09
CA SER A 72 1.02 -8.51 8.12
C SER A 72 -0.13 -7.75 8.81
N ASP A 73 0.20 -7.00 9.86
CA ASP A 73 -0.74 -6.10 10.52
C ASP A 73 -1.21 -4.97 9.58
N LEU A 74 -2.42 -4.48 9.86
CA LEU A 74 -2.97 -3.32 9.18
C LEU A 74 -2.14 -2.08 9.52
N LYS A 75 -1.78 -1.31 8.49
CA LYS A 75 -0.99 -0.09 8.59
C LYS A 75 -1.78 1.10 8.08
N GLN A 76 -1.41 2.28 8.57
CA GLN A 76 -1.96 3.55 8.12
C GLN A 76 -0.81 4.44 7.62
N ALA A 77 -1.03 5.08 6.48
CA ALA A 77 -0.20 6.17 6.00
C ALA A 77 -1.03 7.45 5.93
N ILE A 78 -0.45 8.56 6.38
CA ILE A 78 -1.07 9.88 6.37
C ILE A 78 -0.06 10.85 5.78
N ILE A 79 -0.40 11.49 4.67
CA ILE A 79 0.47 12.46 4.01
C ILE A 79 -0.30 13.74 3.65
N LYS A 80 0.40 14.88 3.63
CA LYS A 80 -0.21 16.17 3.30
C LYS A 80 -0.34 16.33 1.78
N GLU A 81 -1.25 17.19 1.36
CA GLU A 81 -1.33 17.63 -0.03
C GLU A 81 0.01 18.18 -0.50
N GLY A 82 0.46 17.72 -1.68
CA GLY A 82 1.76 18.01 -2.26
C GLY A 82 2.79 16.90 -2.06
N ASP A 83 2.67 16.12 -0.99
CA ASP A 83 3.59 15.02 -0.68
C ASP A 83 3.32 13.80 -1.57
N THR A 84 4.32 12.92 -1.66
CA THR A 84 4.22 11.66 -2.40
C THR A 84 4.24 10.49 -1.43
N LEU A 85 3.19 9.67 -1.48
CA LEU A 85 3.13 8.43 -0.74
C LEU A 85 3.84 7.36 -1.55
N GLN A 86 4.80 6.69 -0.93
CA GLN A 86 5.45 5.51 -1.46
C GLN A 86 5.24 4.35 -0.50
N LEU A 87 4.48 3.35 -0.93
CA LEU A 87 4.36 2.07 -0.25
C LEU A 87 5.16 1.06 -1.05
N THR A 88 6.19 0.52 -0.41
CA THR A 88 6.99 -0.58 -0.94
C THR A 88 6.77 -1.83 -0.08
N PRO A 89 6.82 -3.03 -0.71
CA PRO A 89 6.74 -4.27 0.05
C PRO A 89 7.90 -4.34 1.05
N PRO A 90 7.67 -4.96 2.22
CA PRO A 90 8.76 -5.21 3.16
C PRO A 90 9.87 -6.00 2.45
N PRO A 91 11.14 -5.84 2.88
CA PRO A 91 12.24 -6.60 2.32
C PRO A 91 11.89 -8.09 2.36
N THR A 92 11.97 -8.75 1.22
CA THR A 92 11.80 -10.20 1.14
C THR A 92 12.85 -10.84 2.04
N LEU A 93 12.42 -11.43 3.14
CA LEU A 93 13.27 -12.35 3.88
C LEU A 93 13.43 -13.57 2.97
N VAL A 94 14.53 -13.61 2.23
CA VAL A 94 15.02 -14.86 1.67
C VAL A 94 15.29 -15.72 2.88
N SER A 95 14.62 -16.87 2.98
CA SER A 95 14.99 -17.88 3.97
C SER A 95 16.46 -18.22 3.71
N ALA A 96 17.35 -17.58 4.46
CA ALA A 96 18.77 -17.85 4.40
C ALA A 96 18.91 -19.36 4.61
N GLU A 97 19.43 -20.01 3.59
CA GLU A 97 19.73 -21.43 3.61
C GLU A 97 20.59 -21.71 4.84
N LEU A 98 20.03 -22.50 5.76
CA LEU A 98 20.82 -23.25 6.72
C LEU A 98 21.76 -24.16 5.93
N GLY A 99 22.99 -23.69 5.71
CA GLY A 99 24.06 -24.51 5.15
C GLY A 99 25.21 -23.70 4.57
N ASP A 100 26.27 -23.48 5.36
CA ASP A 100 27.56 -24.09 5.04
C ASP A 100 28.48 -24.11 6.28
N LYS A 101 28.87 -25.36 6.62
CA LYS A 101 29.94 -25.85 7.51
C LYS A 101 29.82 -25.78 9.04
#